data_AF-A0A535TMP3-F1
#
_entry.id   AF-A0A535TMP3-F1
#
_cell.length_a   1.000
_cell.length_b   1.000
_cell.length_c   1.000
_cell.angle_alpha   90.00
_cell.angle_beta   90.00
_cell.angle_gamma   90.00
#
_symmetry.space_group_name_H-M   'P 1'
#
loop_
_entity.id
_entity.type
_entity.pdbx_description
1 polymer ?
#
loop_
_entity_poly.entity_id
_entity_poly.type
_entity_poly.pdbx_seq_one_letter_code
_entity_poly.pdbx_strand_id
1 'polypeptide(L)'
;MGDHLEANARLTGTVAIVLLLPLALVLATGLAVHRFLLIHALIGFLLIPPVLLKLGSVGYRFVRYYTGAPLYRAAGPPRPAMRLLGPVTVVLTLVVFGTGVELWLFGYRFGFAWAPVHHASSYIWFAAMLVHVINYLSEAPRLALADWRDHWRGASSRQTLVAGSLLLGIVLAAAMLPLPTPFALSTGGG
;
A
#
# COMPACT_ATOMS: atom_id res chain seq x y z
N MET A 1 3.64 1.72 -29.17
CA MET A 1 2.85 2.93 -28.80
C MET A 1 1.93 2.68 -27.59
N GLY A 2 1.46 1.44 -27.34
CA GLY A 2 0.71 1.06 -26.12
C GLY A 2 1.59 0.77 -24.88
N ASP A 3 2.91 0.86 -25.03
CA ASP A 3 3.92 0.35 -24.10
C ASP A 3 3.84 0.99 -22.70
N HIS A 4 3.52 2.29 -22.59
CA HIS A 4 3.41 2.97 -21.29
C HIS A 4 2.14 2.62 -20.51
N LEU A 5 1.03 2.36 -21.22
CA LEU A 5 -0.24 1.94 -20.61
C LEU A 5 -0.09 0.52 -20.06
N GLU A 6 0.44 -0.38 -20.90
CA GLU A 6 0.75 -1.77 -20.56
C GLU A 6 1.74 -1.83 -19.38
N ALA A 7 2.85 -1.09 -19.44
CA ALA A 7 3.85 -1.07 -18.38
C ALA A 7 3.29 -0.56 -17.05
N ASN A 8 2.45 0.49 -17.06
CA ASN A 8 1.79 0.98 -15.85
C ASN A 8 0.80 -0.05 -15.28
N ALA A 9 0.01 -0.73 -16.14
CA ALA A 9 -0.91 -1.76 -15.72
C ALA A 9 -0.19 -2.96 -15.07
N ARG A 10 0.92 -3.41 -15.68
CA ARG A 10 1.75 -4.51 -15.16
C ARG A 10 2.42 -4.14 -13.84
N LEU A 11 3.06 -2.97 -13.73
CA LEU A 11 3.62 -2.48 -12.44
C LEU A 11 2.54 -2.44 -11.35
N THR A 12 1.37 -1.90 -11.68
CA THR A 12 0.22 -1.82 -10.77
C THR A 12 -0.24 -3.20 -10.29
N GLY A 13 -0.29 -4.19 -11.20
CA GLY A 13 -0.65 -5.58 -10.89
C GLY A 13 0.39 -6.25 -10.00
N THR A 14 1.66 -6.19 -10.37
CA THR A 14 2.77 -6.80 -9.63
C THR A 14 2.87 -6.26 -8.21
N VAL A 15 2.82 -4.93 -8.02
CA VAL A 15 2.85 -4.32 -6.68
C VAL A 15 1.62 -4.73 -5.87
N ALA A 16 0.44 -4.83 -6.48
CA ALA A 16 -0.77 -5.28 -5.76
C ALA A 16 -0.61 -6.68 -5.17
N ILE A 17 -0.06 -7.63 -5.94
CA ILE A 17 0.15 -9.00 -5.46
C ILE A 17 1.17 -9.04 -4.33
N VAL A 18 2.30 -8.33 -4.49
CA VAL A 18 3.34 -8.23 -3.46
C VAL A 18 2.79 -7.66 -2.15
N LEU A 19 1.85 -6.70 -2.23
CA LEU A 19 1.22 -6.09 -1.06
C LEU A 19 0.27 -7.02 -0.30
N LEU A 20 -0.29 -8.08 -0.90
CA LEU A 20 -1.34 -8.89 -0.26
C LEU A 20 -0.87 -9.53 1.06
N LEU A 21 0.30 -10.17 1.05
CA LEU A 21 0.84 -10.86 2.23
C LEU A 21 1.17 -9.89 3.38
N PRO A 22 1.97 -8.82 3.20
CA PRO A 22 2.26 -7.90 4.28
C PRO A 22 1.01 -7.16 4.78
N LEU A 23 0.02 -6.88 3.91
CA LEU A 23 -1.27 -6.34 4.35
C LEU A 23 -2.08 -7.32 5.19
N ALA A 24 -2.06 -8.61 4.87
CA ALA A 24 -2.69 -9.63 5.72
C ALA A 24 -1.99 -9.75 7.09
N LEU A 25 -0.65 -9.64 7.11
CA LEU A 25 0.12 -9.72 8.33
C LEU A 25 -0.05 -8.48 9.22
N VAL A 26 -0.14 -7.28 8.64
CA VAL A 26 -0.41 -6.05 9.41
C VAL A 26 -1.83 -6.05 10.00
N LEU A 27 -2.81 -6.66 9.32
CA LEU A 27 -4.14 -6.92 9.88
C LEU A 27 -4.05 -7.84 11.11
N ALA A 28 -3.42 -9.00 10.94
CA ALA A 28 -3.33 -10.01 12.00
C ALA A 28 -2.64 -9.46 13.26
N THR A 29 -1.54 -8.74 13.07
CA THR A 29 -0.82 -8.08 14.17
C THR A 29 -1.62 -6.93 14.76
N GLY A 30 -2.37 -6.18 13.96
CA GLY A 30 -3.26 -5.10 14.43
C GLY A 30 -4.43 -5.59 15.28
N LEU A 31 -5.00 -6.77 14.99
CA LEU A 31 -6.05 -7.38 15.81
C LEU A 31 -5.58 -7.75 17.22
N ALA A 32 -4.28 -8.00 17.39
CA ALA A 32 -3.64 -8.30 18.67
C ALA A 32 -2.48 -7.33 18.97
N VAL A 33 -2.69 -6.03 18.69
CA VAL A 33 -1.63 -5.02 18.70
C VAL A 33 -0.91 -4.90 20.04
N HIS A 34 -1.59 -5.12 21.17
CA HIS A 34 -0.97 -5.09 22.50
C HIS A 34 0.15 -6.13 22.67
N ARG A 35 0.07 -7.26 21.96
CA ARG A 35 1.09 -8.33 21.98
C ARG A 35 2.12 -8.16 20.86
N PHE A 36 1.70 -7.63 19.72
CA PHE A 36 2.50 -7.60 18.50
C PHE A 36 2.86 -6.18 18.03
N LEU A 37 2.87 -5.19 18.93
CA LEU A 37 3.06 -3.77 18.58
C LEU A 37 4.32 -3.54 17.74
N LEU A 38 5.46 -4.11 18.15
CA LEU A 38 6.71 -3.98 17.39
C LEU A 38 6.59 -4.57 15.99
N ILE A 39 6.00 -5.75 15.87
CA ILE A 39 5.85 -6.44 14.57
C ILE A 39 4.87 -5.65 13.68
N HIS A 40 3.76 -5.16 14.26
CA HIS A 40 2.79 -4.31 13.57
C HIS A 40 3.45 -3.05 13.01
N ALA A 41 4.27 -2.37 13.82
CA ALA A 41 5.04 -1.21 13.38
C ALA A 41 6.05 -1.58 12.28
N LEU A 42 6.86 -2.63 12.46
CA LEU A 42 7.83 -3.08 11.46
C LEU A 42 7.20 -3.32 10.09
N ILE A 43 6.05 -4.00 10.07
CA ILE A 43 5.33 -4.27 8.83
C ILE A 43 4.71 -2.98 8.28
N GLY A 44 4.15 -2.13 9.14
CA GLY A 44 3.62 -0.82 8.76
C GLY A 44 4.66 0.04 8.04
N PHE A 45 5.88 0.15 8.59
CA PHE A 45 6.98 0.88 7.96
C PHE A 45 7.48 0.20 6.68
N LEU A 46 7.58 -1.14 6.66
CA LEU A 46 7.91 -1.89 5.45
C LEU A 46 6.92 -1.61 4.30
N LEU A 47 5.64 -1.45 4.61
CA LEU A 47 4.58 -1.21 3.64
C LEU A 47 4.60 0.19 3.03
N ILE A 48 5.17 1.21 3.69
CA ILE A 48 5.10 2.60 3.24
C ILE A 48 5.60 2.75 1.79
N PRO A 49 6.82 2.35 1.41
CA PRO A 49 7.29 2.61 0.05
C PRO A 49 6.57 1.80 -1.04
N PRO A 50 6.26 0.50 -0.87
CA PRO A 50 5.44 -0.25 -1.82
C PRO A 50 4.02 0.33 -1.99
N VAL A 51 3.40 0.81 -0.90
CA VAL A 51 2.10 1.50 -0.97
C VAL A 51 2.23 2.81 -1.75
N LEU A 52 3.27 3.61 -1.50
CA LEU A 52 3.52 4.83 -2.27
C LEU A 52 3.76 4.54 -3.76
N LEU A 53 4.48 3.46 -4.08
CA LEU A 53 4.67 3.01 -5.46
C LEU A 53 3.33 2.65 -6.12
N LYS A 54 2.47 1.92 -5.40
CA LYS A 54 1.11 1.59 -5.88
C LYS A 54 0.28 2.86 -6.12
N LEU A 55 0.24 3.77 -5.14
CA LEU A 55 -0.48 5.03 -5.21
C LEU A 55 0.02 5.92 -6.36
N GLY A 56 1.33 6.03 -6.54
CA GLY A 56 1.94 6.76 -7.65
C GLY A 56 1.56 6.16 -9.00
N SER A 57 1.58 4.83 -9.12
CA SER A 57 1.21 4.14 -10.37
C SER A 57 -0.26 4.34 -10.74
N VAL A 58 -1.20 4.21 -9.79
CA VAL A 58 -2.63 4.45 -10.05
C VAL A 58 -2.95 5.93 -10.22
N GLY A 59 -2.27 6.81 -9.47
CA GLY A 59 -2.40 8.26 -9.56
C GLY A 59 -1.92 8.79 -10.91
N TYR A 60 -0.81 8.26 -11.43
CA TYR A 60 -0.34 8.57 -12.77
C TYR A 60 -1.41 8.22 -13.82
N ARG A 61 -1.98 7.01 -13.77
CA ARG A 61 -3.07 6.60 -14.67
C ARG A 61 -4.28 7.52 -14.55
N PHE A 62 -4.67 7.88 -13.33
CA PHE A 62 -5.78 8.80 -13.06
C PHE A 62 -5.54 10.16 -13.70
N VAL A 63 -4.39 10.79 -13.42
CA VAL A 63 -4.03 12.10 -13.99
C VAL A 63 -4.06 12.04 -15.51
N ARG A 64 -3.38 11.06 -16.13
CA ARG A 64 -3.34 10.93 -17.59
C ARG A 64 -4.72 10.74 -18.23
N TYR A 65 -5.62 10.02 -17.56
CA TYR A 65 -7.00 9.86 -18.02
C TYR A 65 -7.75 11.20 -18.01
N TYR A 66 -7.72 11.94 -16.89
CA TYR A 66 -8.47 13.18 -16.74
C TYR A 66 -7.84 14.39 -17.46
N THR A 67 -6.53 14.37 -17.72
CA THR A 67 -5.87 15.38 -18.58
C THR A 67 -6.02 15.07 -20.07
N GLY A 68 -6.75 14.03 -20.44
CA GLY A 68 -7.14 13.79 -21.83
C GLY A 68 -6.14 12.98 -22.68
N ALA A 69 -5.17 12.28 -22.09
CA ALA A 69 -4.19 11.52 -22.86
C ALA A 69 -4.88 10.42 -23.72
N PRO A 70 -4.72 10.42 -25.06
CA PRO A 70 -5.52 9.59 -25.97
C PRO A 70 -5.52 8.10 -25.62
N LEU A 71 -4.34 7.54 -25.32
CA LEU A 71 -4.17 6.13 -24.97
C LEU A 71 -4.90 5.75 -23.67
N TYR A 72 -4.87 6.64 -22.66
CA TYR A 72 -5.52 6.38 -21.37
C TYR A 72 -7.03 6.54 -21.47
N ARG A 73 -7.52 7.47 -22.29
CA ARG A 73 -8.96 7.63 -22.56
C ARG A 73 -9.52 6.45 -23.36
N ALA A 74 -8.79 5.97 -24.37
CA ALA A 74 -9.18 4.81 -25.17
C ALA A 74 -9.28 3.53 -24.32
N ALA A 75 -8.50 3.42 -23.24
CA ALA A 75 -8.59 2.32 -22.27
C ALA A 75 -9.89 2.30 -21.43
N GLY A 76 -10.76 3.32 -21.58
CA GLY A 76 -12.07 3.39 -20.96
C GLY A 76 -12.06 3.91 -19.51
N PRO A 77 -13.21 4.40 -19.03
CA PRO A 77 -13.37 4.86 -17.64
C PRO A 77 -13.23 3.70 -16.64
N PRO A 78 -12.81 3.97 -15.39
CA PRO A 78 -12.98 3.02 -14.29
C PRO A 78 -14.46 2.66 -14.13
N ARG A 79 -14.74 1.41 -13.72
CA ARG A 79 -16.11 0.97 -13.36
C ARG A 79 -16.73 1.99 -12.38
N PRO A 80 -18.00 2.40 -12.53
CA PRO A 80 -18.59 3.49 -11.75
C PRO A 80 -18.41 3.36 -10.24
N ALA A 81 -18.65 2.17 -9.67
CA ALA A 81 -18.43 1.90 -8.24
C ALA A 81 -16.96 2.12 -7.80
N MET A 82 -15.99 1.84 -8.69
CA MET A 82 -14.56 2.03 -8.42
C MET A 82 -14.13 3.50 -8.53
N ARG A 83 -14.94 4.37 -9.16
CA ARG A 83 -14.68 5.82 -9.17
C ARG A 83 -14.87 6.45 -7.80
N LEU A 84 -15.70 5.85 -6.94
CA LEU A 84 -15.86 6.27 -5.55
C LEU A 84 -14.94 5.48 -4.63
N LEU A 85 -14.92 4.15 -4.76
CA LEU A 85 -14.11 3.29 -3.89
C LEU A 85 -12.62 3.61 -3.98
N GLY A 86 -12.10 3.88 -5.18
CA GLY A 86 -10.68 4.21 -5.38
C GLY A 86 -10.22 5.41 -4.55
N PRO A 87 -10.80 6.61 -4.73
CA PRO A 87 -10.47 7.78 -3.92
C PRO A 87 -10.68 7.58 -2.42
N VAL A 88 -11.76 6.91 -2.01
CA VAL A 88 -12.01 6.61 -0.59
C VAL A 88 -10.88 5.74 -0.01
N THR A 89 -10.50 4.67 -0.72
CA THR A 89 -9.39 3.81 -0.30
C THR A 89 -8.07 4.58 -0.25
N VAL A 90 -7.80 5.50 -1.19
CA VAL A 90 -6.60 6.36 -1.15
C VAL A 90 -6.60 7.23 0.11
N VAL A 91 -7.70 7.93 0.40
CA VAL A 91 -7.80 8.79 1.58
C VAL A 91 -7.61 7.98 2.86
N LEU A 92 -8.32 6.86 2.99
CA LEU A 92 -8.19 5.98 4.15
C LEU A 92 -6.76 5.42 4.28
N THR A 93 -6.08 5.13 3.17
CA THR A 93 -4.67 4.70 3.19
C THR A 93 -3.79 5.80 3.80
N LEU A 94 -3.95 7.04 3.34
CA LEU A 94 -3.19 8.17 3.87
C LEU A 94 -3.48 8.40 5.37
N VAL A 95 -4.74 8.24 5.79
CA VAL A 95 -5.13 8.37 7.20
C VAL A 95 -4.50 7.27 8.05
N VAL A 96 -4.63 5.99 7.68
CA VAL A 96 -4.09 4.87 8.47
C VAL A 96 -2.58 4.96 8.60
N PHE A 97 -1.86 5.18 7.50
CA PHE A 97 -0.40 5.30 7.54
C PHE A 97 0.06 6.59 8.23
N GLY A 98 -0.61 7.72 7.97
CA GLY A 98 -0.27 8.99 8.60
C GLY A 98 -0.45 8.95 10.11
N THR A 99 -1.57 8.40 10.59
CA THR A 99 -1.81 8.22 12.03
C THR A 99 -0.89 7.19 12.66
N GLY A 100 -0.51 6.12 11.96
CA GLY A 100 0.46 5.15 12.46
C GLY A 100 1.86 5.75 12.64
N VAL A 101 2.30 6.56 11.67
CA VAL A 101 3.58 7.30 11.75
C VAL A 101 3.55 8.35 12.86
N GLU A 102 2.44 9.09 13.01
CA GLU A 102 2.23 10.04 14.09
C GLU A 102 2.38 9.37 15.46
N LEU A 103 1.67 8.26 15.67
CA LEU A 103 1.69 7.53 16.94
C LEU A 103 3.09 6.99 17.24
N TRP A 104 3.80 6.49 16.23
CA TRP A 104 5.16 5.98 16.41
C TRP A 104 6.14 7.09 16.83
N LEU A 105 6.07 8.26 16.20
CA LEU A 105 7.00 9.37 16.44
C LEU A 105 6.67 10.17 17.70
N PHE A 106 5.39 10.30 18.04
CA PHE A 106 4.92 11.28 19.02
C PHE A 106 4.04 10.69 20.11
N GLY A 107 3.51 9.48 19.94
CA GLY A 107 2.63 8.83 20.91
C GLY A 107 1.41 9.69 21.18
N TYR A 108 1.20 10.05 22.45
CA TYR A 108 0.05 10.87 22.86
C TYR A 108 0.37 12.37 22.98
N ARG A 109 1.56 12.81 22.53
CA ARG A 109 2.00 14.21 22.68
C ARG A 109 1.04 15.22 22.05
N PHE A 110 0.39 14.85 20.94
CA PHE A 110 -0.56 15.71 20.22
C PHE A 110 -2.02 15.32 20.45
N GLY A 111 -2.30 14.58 21.54
CA GLY A 111 -3.64 14.24 21.97
C GLY A 111 -3.95 12.74 21.95
N PHE A 112 -5.00 12.35 22.67
CA PHE A 112 -5.40 10.95 22.79
C PHE A 112 -6.26 10.46 21.63
N ALA A 113 -6.64 11.34 20.70
CA ALA A 113 -7.50 11.00 19.56
C ALA A 113 -6.80 10.19 18.47
N TRP A 114 -5.46 10.24 18.38
CA TRP A 114 -4.72 9.57 17.31
C TRP A 114 -4.86 8.05 17.31
N ALA A 115 -4.80 7.42 18.49
CA ALA A 115 -4.98 5.98 18.64
C ALA A 115 -6.39 5.49 18.20
N PRO A 116 -7.51 6.06 18.70
CA PRO A 116 -8.83 5.66 18.24
C PRO A 116 -9.08 6.01 16.77
N VAL A 117 -8.54 7.12 16.24
CA VAL A 117 -8.64 7.42 14.81
C VAL A 117 -7.87 6.38 13.98
N HIS A 118 -6.65 6.02 14.37
CA HIS A 118 -5.88 4.96 13.70
C HIS A 118 -6.63 3.64 13.71
N HIS A 119 -7.17 3.24 14.86
CA HIS A 119 -7.91 1.99 15.03
C HIS A 119 -9.20 1.95 14.22
N ALA A 120 -10.03 2.99 14.31
CA ALA A 120 -11.30 3.08 13.59
C ALA A 120 -11.08 3.17 12.07
N SER A 121 -10.15 4.03 11.63
CA SER A 121 -9.82 4.17 10.21
C SER A 121 -9.22 2.88 9.64
N SER A 122 -8.45 2.12 10.43
CA SER A 122 -7.91 0.83 10.02
C SER A 122 -9.01 -0.17 9.70
N TYR A 123 -10.03 -0.32 10.55
CA TYR A 123 -11.15 -1.23 10.24
C TYR A 123 -11.93 -0.83 9.00
N ILE A 124 -12.22 0.46 8.85
CA ILE A 124 -12.93 0.99 7.67
C ILE A 124 -12.06 0.77 6.42
N TRP A 125 -10.76 1.03 6.52
CA TRP A 125 -9.80 0.81 5.45
C TRP A 125 -9.72 -0.66 5.05
N PHE A 126 -9.63 -1.60 6.00
CA PHE A 126 -9.59 -3.03 5.70
C PHE A 126 -10.88 -3.53 5.06
N ALA A 127 -12.05 -3.02 5.49
CA ALA A 127 -13.31 -3.33 4.84
C ALA A 127 -13.34 -2.81 3.39
N ALA A 128 -12.95 -1.55 3.16
CA ALA A 128 -12.84 -0.97 1.83
C ALA A 128 -11.81 -1.70 0.95
N MET A 129 -10.67 -2.10 1.53
CA MET A 129 -9.60 -2.84 0.86
C MET A 129 -10.04 -4.25 0.49
N LEU A 130 -10.80 -4.94 1.34
CA LEU A 130 -11.36 -6.24 1.02
C LEU A 130 -12.30 -6.15 -0.19
N VAL A 131 -13.22 -5.18 -0.18
CA VAL A 131 -14.09 -4.91 -1.34
C VAL A 131 -13.26 -4.57 -2.58
N HIS A 132 -12.21 -3.75 -2.43
CA HIS A 132 -11.30 -3.39 -3.51
C HIS A 132 -10.62 -4.63 -4.09
N VAL A 133 -9.99 -5.47 -3.26
CA VAL A 133 -9.31 -6.70 -3.69
C VAL A 133 -10.27 -7.63 -4.41
N ILE A 134 -11.46 -7.89 -3.85
CA ILE A 134 -12.48 -8.75 -4.47
C ILE A 134 -12.82 -8.30 -5.89
N ASN A 135 -12.97 -6.99 -6.10
CA ASN A 135 -13.28 -6.43 -7.42
C ASN A 135 -12.14 -6.55 -8.45
N TYR A 136 -10.92 -6.88 -8.01
CA TYR A 136 -9.72 -7.01 -8.85
C TYR A 136 -9.05 -8.40 -8.75
N LEU A 137 -9.72 -9.39 -8.12
CA LEU A 137 -9.16 -10.73 -7.87
C LEU A 137 -8.77 -11.46 -9.16
N SER A 138 -9.47 -11.22 -10.27
CA SER A 138 -9.19 -11.89 -11.55
C SER A 138 -8.21 -11.10 -12.43
N GLU A 139 -8.25 -9.78 -12.34
CA GLU A 139 -7.45 -8.89 -13.16
C GLU A 139 -6.00 -8.77 -12.65
N ALA A 140 -5.77 -8.73 -11.32
CA ALA A 140 -4.44 -8.56 -10.76
C ALA A 140 -3.48 -9.74 -11.04
N PRO A 141 -3.87 -11.03 -10.83
CA PRO A 141 -3.03 -12.18 -11.16
C PRO A 141 -2.74 -12.28 -12.65
N ARG A 142 -3.74 -11.98 -13.50
CA ARG A 142 -3.59 -12.00 -14.96
C ARG A 142 -2.54 -11.00 -15.43
N LEU A 143 -2.58 -9.77 -14.92
CA LEU A 143 -1.63 -8.71 -15.27
C LEU A 143 -0.21 -9.01 -14.78
N ALA A 144 -0.07 -9.58 -13.58
CA ALA A 144 1.23 -9.97 -13.05
C ALA A 144 1.82 -11.18 -13.79
N LEU A 145 1.02 -12.19 -14.12
CA LEU A 145 1.46 -13.36 -14.90
C LEU A 145 1.88 -12.98 -16.32
N ALA A 146 1.21 -12.00 -16.94
CA ALA A 146 1.60 -11.46 -18.24
C ALA A 146 2.98 -10.78 -18.20
N ASP A 147 3.35 -10.19 -17.05
CA ASP A 147 4.67 -9.59 -16.84
C ASP A 147 5.79 -10.61 -16.66
N TRP A 148 5.46 -11.79 -16.11
CA TRP A 148 6.40 -12.89 -15.91
C TRP A 148 6.61 -13.77 -17.15
N ARG A 149 5.55 -14.01 -17.94
CA ARG A 149 5.60 -14.93 -19.09
C ARG A 149 6.26 -14.31 -20.30
N ASP A 150 5.88 -13.08 -20.60
CA ASP A 150 6.40 -12.40 -21.76
C ASP A 150 7.53 -11.49 -21.27
N HIS A 151 8.79 -11.80 -21.63
CA HIS A 151 9.97 -10.97 -21.38
C HIS A 151 9.87 -9.62 -22.14
N TRP A 152 8.83 -8.85 -21.86
CA TRP A 152 8.53 -7.57 -22.49
C TRP A 152 9.60 -6.56 -22.12
N ARG A 153 9.90 -5.69 -23.08
CA ARG A 153 10.80 -4.55 -22.89
C ARG A 153 10.40 -3.77 -21.64
N GLY A 154 11.33 -3.59 -20.70
CA GLY A 154 11.13 -2.87 -19.43
C GLY A 154 10.69 -3.72 -18.22
N ALA A 155 10.61 -5.06 -18.34
CA ALA A 155 10.34 -5.94 -17.20
C ALA A 155 11.37 -5.79 -16.07
N SER A 156 12.66 -5.67 -16.43
CA SER A 156 13.75 -5.43 -15.46
C SER A 156 13.52 -4.15 -14.67
N SER A 157 13.18 -3.03 -15.34
CA SER A 157 12.92 -1.74 -14.67
C SER A 157 11.72 -1.82 -13.70
N ARG A 158 10.64 -2.52 -14.07
CA ARG A 158 9.49 -2.73 -13.17
C ARG A 158 9.87 -3.59 -11.97
N GLN A 159 10.56 -4.70 -12.18
CA GLN A 159 11.05 -5.56 -11.09
C GLN A 159 11.99 -4.79 -10.16
N THR A 160 12.88 -3.94 -10.70
CA THR A 160 13.75 -3.07 -9.89
C THR A 160 12.95 -2.05 -9.08
N LEU A 161 11.86 -1.48 -9.61
CA LEU A 161 11.00 -0.57 -8.85
C LEU A 161 10.30 -1.30 -7.69
N VAL A 162 9.76 -2.50 -7.94
CA VAL A 162 9.11 -3.29 -6.89
C VAL A 162 10.12 -3.73 -5.84
N ALA A 163 11.22 -4.34 -6.25
CA ALA A 163 12.29 -4.78 -5.36
C ALA A 163 12.89 -3.59 -4.60
N GLY A 164 13.15 -2.47 -5.28
CA GLY A 164 13.64 -1.23 -4.69
C GLY A 164 12.68 -0.66 -3.65
N SER A 165 11.36 -0.72 -3.89
CA SER A 165 10.36 -0.29 -2.91
C SER A 165 10.35 -1.19 -1.67
N LEU A 166 10.53 -2.50 -1.84
CA LEU A 166 10.64 -3.44 -0.72
C LEU A 166 11.93 -3.24 0.07
N LEU A 167 13.06 -3.07 -0.62
CA LEU A 167 14.36 -2.78 0.00
C LEU A 167 14.29 -1.47 0.77
N LEU A 168 13.70 -0.42 0.19
CA LEU A 168 13.49 0.85 0.89
C LEU A 168 12.58 0.67 2.11
N GLY A 169 11.56 -0.19 2.01
CA GLY A 169 10.69 -0.52 3.14
C GLY A 169 11.46 -1.27 4.25
N ILE A 170 12.34 -2.21 3.90
CA ILE A 170 13.21 -2.91 4.86
C ILE A 170 14.15 -1.92 5.54
N VAL A 171 14.81 -1.04 4.78
CA VAL A 171 15.69 0.00 5.32
C VAL A 171 14.91 0.92 6.26
N LEU A 172 13.71 1.34 5.88
CA LEU A 172 12.85 2.19 6.69
C LEU A 172 12.42 1.50 8.00
N ALA A 173 12.01 0.23 7.91
CA ALA A 173 11.64 -0.60 9.06
C ALA A 173 12.84 -0.84 10.01
N ALA A 174 14.05 -0.98 9.47
CA ALA A 174 15.26 -1.09 10.29
C ALA A 174 15.64 0.25 10.94
N ALA A 175 15.54 1.35 10.18
CA ALA A 175 15.88 2.70 10.64
C ALA A 175 14.98 3.20 11.78
N MET A 176 13.78 2.63 11.93
CA MET A 176 12.90 2.99 13.04
C MET A 176 13.25 2.31 14.38
N LEU A 177 13.99 1.20 14.39
CA LEU A 177 14.36 0.48 15.62
C LEU A 177 15.18 1.32 16.63
N PRO A 178 16.17 2.13 16.22
CA PRO A 178 16.90 2.99 17.16
C PRO A 178 16.10 4.22 17.60
N LEU A 179 14.96 4.52 16.99
CA LEU A 179 14.17 5.69 17.36
C LEU A 179 13.42 5.42 18.67
N PRO A 180 13.53 6.30 19.68
CA PRO A 180 12.78 6.14 20.91
C PRO A 180 11.29 6.22 20.61
N THR A 181 10.56 5.17 20.99
CA THR A 181 9.10 5.13 20.84
C THR A 181 8.46 5.36 22.20
N PRO A 182 7.35 6.10 22.28
CA PRO A 182 6.63 6.35 23.53
C PRO A 182 5.90 5.12 24.07
N PHE A 183 5.86 4.02 23.31
CA PHE A 183 5.26 2.77 23.75
C PHE A 183 6.31 1.83 24.33
N ALA A 184 5.99 1.20 25.47
CA ALA A 184 6.82 0.13 26.02
C ALA A 184 6.77 -1.06 25.06
N LEU A 185 7.86 -1.28 24.31
CA LEU A 185 8.05 -2.48 23.53
C LEU A 185 8.40 -3.58 24.53
N SER A 186 7.46 -4.47 24.87
CA SER A 186 7.79 -5.62 25.69
C SER A 186 8.74 -6.51 24.90
N THR A 187 10.05 -6.36 25.11
CA THR A 187 11.01 -7.38 24.74
C THR A 187 10.70 -8.57 25.62
N GLY A 188 10.11 -9.63 25.05
CA GLY A 188 9.86 -10.87 25.77
C GLY A 188 11.17 -11.42 26.34
N GLY A 189 11.45 -11.06 27.59
CA GLY A 189 12.59 -11.47 28.37
C GLY A 189 12.10 -11.78 29.77
N GLY A 190 11.67 -13.03 29.93
CA GLY A 190 11.27 -13.69 31.17
C GLY A 190 11.39 -15.18 30.96
#